data_AF-A0A0X3NYB3-F1
#
_entry.id   AF-A0A0X3NYB3-F1
#
_cell.length_a   1.000
_cell.length_b   1.000
_cell.length_c   1.000
_cell.angle_alpha   90.00
_cell.angle_beta   90.00
_cell.angle_gamma   90.00
#
_symmetry.space_group_name_H-M   'P 1'
#
loop_
_entity.id
_entity.type
_entity.pdbx_description
1 polymer ?
#
loop_
_entity_poly.entity_id
_entity_poly.type
_entity_poly.pdbx_seq_one_letter_code
_entity_poly.pdbx_strand_id
1 'polypeptide(L)'
;MKSSHYATSVSTLRLYIPEILGKNITKVISLDTDVIFLDDISELWDFTDEANEKQSISMAKDESYRYTIRFHAERKIVLKGGCNVGVVLLHLDRLRQLGWTDLWQNALDALQRISLTLGVAEQDIFNVLIWMHKELFYPLPCVWNVQLNDAADLSVCSHSRSANGKRSDEQPNAKLLHMNREDKLEYNDDERLMIADVPETENVGW
;
A
#
# COMPACT_ATOMS: atom_id res chain seq x y z
N MET A 1 -6.34 -11.99 16.16
CA MET A 1 -5.50 -10.79 15.94
C MET A 1 -6.36 -9.55 16.21
N LYS A 2 -5.93 -8.60 17.05
CA LYS A 2 -6.64 -7.31 17.22
C LYS A 2 -5.92 -6.26 16.38
N SER A 3 -6.62 -5.60 15.47
CA SER A 3 -6.10 -4.48 14.67
C SER A 3 -7.03 -3.28 14.81
N SER A 4 -6.46 -2.08 14.77
CA SER A 4 -7.21 -0.82 14.71
C SER A 4 -7.62 -0.42 13.29
N HIS A 5 -7.14 -1.13 12.26
CA HIS A 5 -7.41 -0.81 10.87
C HIS A 5 -8.77 -1.38 10.44
N TYR A 6 -9.63 -0.59 9.81
CA TYR A 6 -11.00 -1.00 9.46
C TYR A 6 -11.08 -2.29 8.63
N ALA A 7 -10.11 -2.50 7.73
CA ALA A 7 -10.06 -3.69 6.88
C ALA A 7 -9.60 -5.00 7.59
N THR A 8 -9.11 -4.90 8.83
CA THR A 8 -8.69 -5.99 9.75
C THR A 8 -8.36 -7.35 9.10
N SER A 9 -9.28 -8.31 9.16
CA SER A 9 -9.09 -9.69 8.72
C SER A 9 -9.02 -9.84 7.20
N VAL A 10 -9.75 -9.00 6.46
CA VAL A 10 -9.80 -9.05 4.99
C VAL A 10 -8.47 -8.63 4.40
N SER A 11 -7.87 -7.56 4.94
CA SER A 11 -6.58 -7.06 4.45
C SER A 11 -5.44 -8.06 4.73
N THR A 12 -5.52 -8.82 5.84
CA THR A 12 -4.57 -9.91 6.11
C THR A 12 -4.64 -11.10 5.18
N LEU A 13 -5.69 -11.24 4.35
CA LEU A 13 -5.76 -12.29 3.33
C LEU A 13 -4.61 -12.20 2.33
N ARG A 14 -4.02 -11.01 2.14
CA ARG A 14 -2.82 -10.81 1.32
C ARG A 14 -1.63 -11.67 1.77
N LEU A 15 -1.52 -11.94 3.07
CA LEU A 15 -0.47 -12.83 3.61
C LEU A 15 -0.67 -14.28 3.18
N TYR A 16 -1.83 -14.68 2.70
CA TYR A 16 -2.07 -16.05 2.24
C TYR A 16 -1.92 -16.19 0.72
N ILE A 17 -1.63 -15.12 -0.03
CA ILE A 17 -1.51 -15.16 -1.50
C ILE A 17 -0.51 -16.23 -1.96
N PRO A 18 0.71 -16.36 -1.39
CA PRO A 18 1.63 -17.44 -1.80
C PRO A 18 1.09 -18.85 -1.53
N GLU A 19 0.16 -19.03 -0.59
CA GLU A 19 -0.42 -20.34 -0.23
C GLU A 19 -1.68 -20.67 -1.04
N ILE A 20 -2.53 -19.68 -1.31
CA ILE A 20 -3.83 -19.84 -1.96
C ILE A 20 -3.67 -20.00 -3.48
N LEU A 21 -2.75 -19.24 -4.09
CA LEU A 21 -2.55 -19.29 -5.54
C LEU A 21 -1.77 -20.55 -5.94
N GLY A 22 -2.12 -21.11 -7.10
CA GLY A 22 -1.46 -22.30 -7.64
C GLY A 22 0.04 -22.12 -7.84
N LYS A 23 0.80 -23.23 -7.77
CA LYS A 23 2.27 -23.22 -7.93
C LYS A 23 2.74 -22.75 -9.32
N ASN A 24 1.87 -22.82 -10.32
CA ASN A 24 2.12 -22.30 -11.66
C ASN A 24 2.12 -20.76 -11.73
N ILE A 25 1.55 -20.08 -10.73
CA ILE A 25 1.62 -18.62 -10.60
C ILE A 25 2.85 -18.30 -9.76
N THR A 26 3.86 -17.70 -10.39
CA THR A 26 5.16 -17.43 -9.78
C THR A 26 5.31 -15.99 -9.30
N LYS A 27 4.59 -15.03 -9.90
CA LYS A 27 4.62 -13.62 -9.52
C LYS A 27 3.22 -13.01 -9.55
N VAL A 28 2.98 -11.97 -8.78
CA VAL A 28 1.73 -11.19 -8.78
C VAL A 28 1.96 -9.72 -8.46
N ILE A 29 1.04 -8.87 -8.91
CA ILE A 29 0.80 -7.53 -8.38
C ILE A 29 -0.46 -7.61 -7.51
N SER A 30 -0.37 -7.18 -6.26
CA SER A 30 -1.48 -6.99 -5.34
C SER A 30 -1.73 -5.48 -5.16
N LEU A 31 -2.96 -5.04 -5.39
CA LEU A 31 -3.36 -3.63 -5.36
C LEU A 31 -4.48 -3.41 -4.35
N ASP A 32 -4.50 -2.24 -3.71
CA ASP A 32 -5.68 -1.70 -3.04
C ASP A 32 -6.75 -1.36 -4.08
N THR A 33 -8.03 -1.40 -3.68
CA THR A 33 -9.16 -1.17 -4.60
C THR A 33 -9.38 0.31 -4.93
N ASP A 34 -8.75 1.21 -4.20
CA ASP A 34 -8.83 2.67 -4.34
C ASP A 34 -7.59 3.25 -5.01
N VAL A 35 -7.01 2.51 -5.96
CA VAL A 35 -5.94 2.98 -6.83
C VAL A 35 -6.46 3.41 -8.19
N ILE A 36 -5.81 4.40 -8.79
CA ILE A 36 -6.08 4.87 -10.16
C ILE A 36 -4.77 4.82 -10.96
N PHE A 37 -4.78 4.07 -12.05
CA PHE A 37 -3.66 4.03 -13.01
C PHE A 37 -3.70 5.25 -13.93
N LEU A 38 -2.55 5.87 -14.10
CA LEU A 38 -2.31 6.98 -15.04
C LEU A 38 -1.39 6.57 -16.20
N ASP A 39 -0.76 5.40 -16.08
CA ASP A 39 0.21 4.84 -17.04
C ASP A 39 0.02 3.32 -17.20
N ASP A 40 0.74 2.72 -18.16
CA ASP A 40 0.65 1.29 -18.45
C ASP A 40 1.18 0.43 -17.29
N ILE A 41 0.32 -0.44 -16.75
CA ILE A 41 0.66 -1.39 -15.68
C ILE A 41 1.78 -2.37 -16.08
N SER A 42 2.05 -2.56 -17.37
CA SER A 42 3.17 -3.39 -17.83
C SER A 42 4.52 -2.83 -17.34
N GLU A 43 4.69 -1.51 -17.28
CA GLU A 43 5.89 -0.87 -16.75
C GLU A 43 6.06 -1.12 -15.24
N LEU A 44 4.94 -1.23 -14.50
CA LEU A 44 4.98 -1.66 -13.10
C LEU A 44 5.41 -3.13 -12.98
N TRP A 45 4.98 -3.98 -13.91
CA TRP A 45 5.33 -5.40 -13.93
C TRP A 45 6.83 -5.63 -14.20
N ASP A 46 7.48 -4.77 -14.99
CA ASP A 46 8.91 -4.86 -15.31
C ASP A 46 9.81 -4.84 -14.08
N PHE A 47 9.40 -4.18 -12.98
CA PHE A 47 10.13 -4.23 -11.71
C PHE A 47 10.24 -5.64 -11.11
N THR A 48 9.38 -6.58 -11.53
CA THR A 48 9.52 -7.99 -11.15
C THR A 48 10.68 -8.69 -11.88
N ASP A 49 11.21 -8.11 -12.95
CA ASP A 49 12.38 -8.63 -13.66
C ASP A 49 13.66 -7.87 -13.25
N GLU A 50 13.53 -6.64 -12.74
CA GLU A 50 14.64 -5.89 -12.13
C GLU A 50 15.05 -6.44 -10.75
N ALA A 51 14.11 -6.99 -9.99
CA ALA A 51 14.37 -7.57 -8.68
C ALA A 51 15.28 -8.82 -8.78
N ASN A 52 16.43 -8.76 -8.12
CA ASN A 52 17.39 -9.88 -8.15
C ASN A 52 16.84 -11.13 -7.45
N GLU A 53 17.51 -12.25 -7.61
CA GLU A 53 17.10 -13.58 -7.10
C GLU A 53 16.80 -13.67 -5.60
N LYS A 54 17.32 -12.76 -4.76
CA LYS A 54 17.03 -12.70 -3.32
C LYS A 54 15.78 -11.85 -3.02
N GLN A 55 15.51 -10.86 -3.85
CA GLN A 55 14.42 -9.92 -3.65
C GLN A 55 13.10 -10.55 -4.07
N SER A 56 12.11 -10.49 -3.19
CA SER A 56 10.83 -11.18 -3.37
C SER A 56 9.61 -10.32 -3.09
N ILE A 57 9.80 -9.13 -2.51
CA ILE A 57 8.74 -8.20 -2.14
C ILE A 57 9.15 -6.81 -2.61
N SER A 58 8.28 -6.16 -3.37
CA SER A 58 8.49 -4.77 -3.80
C SER A 58 7.31 -3.90 -3.41
N MET A 59 7.60 -2.75 -2.81
CA MET A 59 6.62 -1.74 -2.39
C MET A 59 7.23 -0.35 -2.48
N ALA A 60 6.37 0.66 -2.55
CA ALA A 60 6.78 2.06 -2.45
C ALA A 60 6.83 2.50 -0.98
N LYS A 61 7.68 3.48 -0.70
CA LYS A 61 7.78 4.11 0.62
C LYS A 61 6.42 4.69 1.05
N ASP A 62 6.07 4.53 2.31
CA ASP A 62 4.91 5.21 2.90
C ASP A 62 5.22 6.71 3.02
N GLU A 63 4.36 7.54 2.43
CA GLU A 63 4.51 8.99 2.41
C GLU A 63 4.00 9.63 3.72
N SER A 64 3.30 8.89 4.57
CA SER A 64 2.77 9.41 5.83
C SER A 64 3.88 9.68 6.84
N TYR A 65 4.06 10.94 7.23
CA TYR A 65 4.99 11.31 8.31
C TYR A 65 4.59 10.72 9.67
N ARG A 66 3.35 10.21 9.78
CA ARG A 66 2.78 9.62 11.01
C ARG A 66 3.07 8.13 11.14
N TYR A 67 3.38 7.43 10.05
CA TYR A 67 3.57 5.97 10.09
C TYR A 67 4.79 5.59 10.95
N THR A 68 4.52 4.93 12.08
CA THR A 68 5.53 4.47 13.03
C THR A 68 5.08 3.20 13.72
N ILE A 69 6.01 2.28 13.99
CA ILE A 69 5.78 1.13 14.88
C ILE A 69 6.43 1.44 16.22
N ARG A 70 5.69 1.26 17.32
CA ARG A 70 6.10 1.69 18.67
C ARG A 70 5.99 0.56 19.68
N PHE A 71 6.88 0.57 20.67
CA PHE A 71 6.68 -0.16 21.91
C PHE A 71 5.50 0.44 22.67
N HIS A 72 4.44 -0.34 22.87
CA HIS A 72 3.21 0.12 23.52
C HIS A 72 3.47 0.60 24.95
N ALA A 73 4.28 -0.13 25.73
CA ALA A 73 4.55 0.19 27.14
C ALA A 73 5.29 1.52 27.34
N GLU A 74 6.22 1.86 26.45
CA GLU A 74 7.12 3.02 26.60
C GLU A 74 6.82 4.14 25.59
N ARG A 75 5.91 3.92 24.64
CA ARG A 75 5.64 4.76 23.46
C ARG A 75 6.88 5.05 22.60
N LYS A 76 7.96 4.29 22.80
CA LYS A 76 9.24 4.40 22.09
C LYS A 76 9.11 3.91 20.66
N ILE A 77 9.58 4.70 19.71
CA ILE A 77 9.56 4.34 18.28
C ILE A 77 10.59 3.23 18.04
N VAL A 78 10.14 2.14 17.41
CA VAL A 78 10.97 1.00 16.98
C VAL A 78 11.30 1.15 15.51
N LEU A 79 10.29 1.41 14.68
CA LEU A 79 10.44 1.72 13.26
C LEU A 79 9.80 3.06 12.97
N LYS A 80 10.58 3.94 12.32
CA LYS A 80 10.12 5.24 11.84
C LYS A 80 10.00 5.18 10.33
N GLY A 81 8.78 5.37 9.82
CA GLY A 81 8.47 5.16 8.41
C GLY A 81 8.42 3.69 8.04
N GLY A 82 8.19 3.44 6.76
CA GLY A 82 8.02 2.11 6.18
C GLY A 82 7.60 2.20 4.72
N CYS A 83 7.01 1.14 4.22
CA CYS A 83 6.40 1.04 2.91
C CYS A 83 4.88 0.93 3.03
N ASN A 84 4.18 1.46 2.04
CA ASN A 84 2.73 1.35 1.94
C ASN A 84 2.35 0.09 1.14
N VAL A 85 1.41 -0.71 1.66
CA VAL A 85 0.99 -1.99 1.05
C VAL A 85 -0.10 -1.85 -0.03
N GLY A 86 -0.47 -0.64 -0.44
CA GLY A 86 -1.48 -0.46 -1.49
C GLY A 86 -1.03 -0.90 -2.87
N VAL A 87 0.28 -1.04 -3.08
CA VAL A 87 0.88 -1.61 -4.29
C VAL A 87 2.02 -2.53 -3.86
N VAL A 88 1.85 -3.84 -4.05
CA VAL A 88 2.82 -4.87 -3.67
C VAL A 88 3.08 -5.81 -4.84
N LEU A 89 4.36 -5.95 -5.21
CA LEU A 89 4.81 -6.99 -6.13
C LEU A 89 5.40 -8.13 -5.32
N LEU A 90 5.00 -9.37 -5.64
CA LEU A 90 5.43 -10.56 -4.92
C LEU A 90 5.97 -11.62 -5.89
N HIS A 91 7.17 -12.14 -5.60
CA HIS A 91 7.67 -13.39 -6.20
C HIS A 91 7.22 -14.57 -5.34
N LEU A 92 6.06 -15.14 -5.68
CA LEU A 92 5.44 -16.23 -4.93
C LEU A 92 6.29 -17.50 -4.91
N ASP A 93 6.98 -17.81 -5.99
CA ASP A 93 7.88 -18.95 -6.07
C ASP A 93 9.05 -18.83 -5.07
N ARG A 94 9.71 -17.66 -5.02
CA ARG A 94 10.79 -17.36 -4.07
C ARG A 94 10.29 -17.40 -2.63
N LEU A 95 9.15 -16.75 -2.35
CA LEU A 95 8.56 -16.72 -1.01
C LEU A 95 8.18 -18.14 -0.51
N ARG A 96 7.61 -18.98 -1.38
CA ARG A 96 7.31 -20.39 -1.04
C ARG A 96 8.57 -21.18 -0.70
N GLN A 97 9.65 -21.00 -1.46
CA GLN A 97 10.93 -21.68 -1.19
C GLN A 97 11.54 -21.27 0.14
N LEU A 98 11.34 -20.01 0.55
CA LEU A 98 11.82 -19.47 1.81
C LEU A 98 10.95 -19.82 3.02
N GLY A 99 9.85 -20.55 2.85
CA GLY A 99 8.92 -20.83 3.95
C GLY A 99 8.12 -19.58 4.35
N TRP A 100 7.45 -18.96 3.38
CA TRP A 100 6.68 -17.73 3.55
C TRP A 100 5.83 -17.67 4.84
N THR A 101 5.11 -18.75 5.16
CA THR A 101 4.26 -18.86 6.34
C THR A 101 5.02 -18.56 7.63
N ASP A 102 6.21 -19.15 7.78
CA ASP A 102 7.05 -18.95 8.95
C ASP A 102 7.63 -17.54 8.98
N LEU A 103 7.98 -16.96 7.82
CA LEU A 103 8.52 -15.60 7.73
C LEU A 103 7.52 -14.57 8.27
N TRP A 104 6.28 -14.57 7.77
CA TRP A 104 5.30 -13.56 8.20
C TRP A 104 4.78 -13.83 9.62
N GLN A 105 4.70 -15.10 10.06
CA GLN A 105 4.36 -15.42 11.45
C GLN A 105 5.45 -14.96 12.43
N ASN A 106 6.74 -15.14 12.09
CA ASN A 106 7.83 -14.63 12.92
C ASN A 106 7.80 -13.10 13.03
N ALA A 107 7.48 -12.39 11.95
CA ALA A 107 7.31 -10.94 11.97
C ALA A 107 6.10 -10.51 12.85
N LEU A 108 4.99 -11.24 12.77
CA LEU A 108 3.82 -11.03 13.61
C LEU A 108 4.14 -11.28 15.10
N ASP A 109 4.87 -12.34 15.42
CA ASP A 109 5.29 -12.64 16.79
C ASP A 109 6.21 -11.55 17.35
N ALA A 110 7.11 -11.02 16.52
CA ALA A 110 7.96 -9.87 16.89
C ALA A 110 7.11 -8.62 17.18
N LEU A 111 6.09 -8.34 16.36
CA LEU A 111 5.14 -7.24 16.59
C LEU A 111 4.35 -7.41 17.89
N GLN A 112 3.85 -8.62 18.17
CA GLN A 112 3.04 -8.90 19.35
C GLN A 112 3.82 -8.78 20.66
N ARG A 113 5.16 -8.91 20.62
CA ARG A 113 6.02 -8.66 21.79
C ARG A 113 6.10 -7.18 22.15
N ILE A 114 5.89 -6.28 21.19
CA ILE A 114 6.09 -4.84 21.37
C ILE A 114 4.78 -4.04 21.34
N SER A 115 3.72 -4.59 20.77
CA SER A 115 2.41 -3.94 20.65
C SER A 115 1.26 -4.94 20.89
N LEU A 116 0.20 -4.47 21.55
CA LEU A 116 -1.03 -5.25 21.78
C LEU A 116 -1.96 -5.27 20.55
N THR A 117 -1.77 -4.35 19.61
CA THR A 117 -2.60 -4.19 18.42
C THR A 117 -1.74 -3.86 17.21
N LEU A 118 -2.18 -4.31 16.03
CA LEU A 118 -1.64 -3.83 14.75
C LEU A 118 -2.29 -2.52 14.37
N GLY A 119 -1.47 -1.49 14.14
CA GLY A 119 -1.90 -0.15 13.76
C GLY A 119 -2.52 -0.13 12.38
N VAL A 120 -1.83 -0.73 11.41
CA VAL A 120 -2.19 -0.74 9.98
C VAL A 120 -2.21 -2.18 9.43
N ALA A 121 -2.80 -3.11 10.20
CA ALA A 121 -2.99 -4.52 9.84
C ALA A 121 -1.74 -5.19 9.22
N GLU A 122 -1.84 -5.73 7.99
CA GLU A 122 -0.76 -6.43 7.31
C GLU A 122 0.41 -5.53 6.92
N GLN A 123 0.21 -4.22 6.79
CA GLN A 123 1.30 -3.27 6.51
C GLN A 123 2.37 -3.32 7.60
N ASP A 124 1.96 -3.43 8.87
CA ASP A 124 2.89 -3.56 9.98
C ASP A 124 3.71 -4.86 9.87
N ILE A 125 3.05 -5.97 9.50
CA ILE A 125 3.68 -7.28 9.35
C ILE A 125 4.70 -7.24 8.20
N PHE A 126 4.34 -6.70 7.03
CA PHE A 126 5.27 -6.55 5.91
C PHE A 126 6.47 -5.67 6.27
N ASN A 127 6.25 -4.54 6.95
CA ASN A 127 7.32 -3.63 7.34
C ASN A 127 8.29 -4.26 8.36
N VAL A 128 7.78 -5.02 9.34
CA VAL A 128 8.64 -5.76 10.28
C VAL A 128 9.37 -6.89 9.58
N LEU A 129 8.71 -7.64 8.70
CA LEU A 129 9.34 -8.70 7.91
C LEU A 129 10.50 -8.15 7.09
N ILE A 130 10.31 -7.05 6.36
CA ILE A 130 11.37 -6.42 5.57
C ILE A 130 12.49 -5.88 6.47
N TRP A 131 12.17 -5.36 7.65
CA TRP A 131 13.19 -4.93 8.59
C TRP A 131 14.05 -6.10 9.08
N MET A 132 13.45 -7.28 9.31
CA MET A 132 14.14 -8.51 9.70
C MET A 132 14.91 -9.16 8.53
N HIS A 133 14.39 -9.04 7.31
CA HIS A 133 14.85 -9.72 6.09
C HIS A 133 15.05 -8.73 4.93
N LYS A 134 15.98 -7.78 5.10
CA LYS A 134 16.19 -6.66 4.16
C LYS A 134 16.57 -7.12 2.76
N GLU A 135 17.20 -8.27 2.64
CA GLU A 135 17.59 -8.91 1.38
C GLU A 135 16.39 -9.27 0.49
N LEU A 136 15.19 -9.42 1.08
CA LEU A 136 13.97 -9.75 0.35
C LEU A 136 13.33 -8.53 -0.33
N PHE A 137 13.81 -7.32 -0.06
CA PHE A 137 13.12 -6.10 -0.46
C PHE A 137 13.72 -5.44 -1.72
N TYR A 138 12.85 -5.06 -2.64
CA TYR A 138 13.15 -4.18 -3.77
C TYR A 138 12.29 -2.90 -3.70
N PRO A 139 12.86 -1.70 -3.62
CA PRO A 139 12.06 -0.48 -3.50
C PRO A 139 11.42 -0.10 -4.84
N LEU A 140 10.11 0.14 -4.85
CA LEU A 140 9.44 0.73 -6.00
C LEU A 140 9.63 2.26 -6.03
N PRO A 141 9.75 2.88 -7.21
CA PRO A 141 9.65 4.33 -7.35
C PRO A 141 8.32 4.85 -6.78
N CYS A 142 8.35 5.95 -6.04
CA CYS A 142 7.16 6.50 -5.37
C CYS A 142 6.02 6.86 -6.34
N VAL A 143 6.34 7.16 -7.60
CA VAL A 143 5.36 7.48 -8.66
C VAL A 143 4.35 6.34 -8.92
N TRP A 144 4.69 5.11 -8.51
CA TRP A 144 3.84 3.92 -8.59
C TRP A 144 2.95 3.70 -7.36
N ASN A 145 2.97 4.61 -6.37
CA ASN A 145 2.06 4.62 -5.24
C ASN A 145 2.05 6.02 -4.60
N VAL A 146 1.52 7.00 -5.35
CA VAL A 146 1.40 8.39 -4.89
C VAL A 146 0.19 8.49 -3.96
N GLN A 147 0.45 8.71 -2.67
CA GLN A 147 -0.52 8.51 -1.60
C GLN A 147 -1.30 9.81 -1.28
N LEU A 148 -2.62 9.79 -1.40
CA LEU A 148 -3.46 10.99 -1.27
C LEU A 148 -4.04 11.21 0.14
N ASN A 149 -3.52 10.53 1.16
CA ASN A 149 -3.93 10.75 2.55
C ASN A 149 -3.48 12.12 3.11
N ASP A 150 -4.21 12.60 4.12
CA ASP A 150 -3.99 13.91 4.77
C ASP A 150 -2.63 14.04 5.50
N ALA A 151 -1.94 12.92 5.73
CA ALA A 151 -0.64 12.88 6.38
C ALA A 151 0.53 12.69 5.39
N ALA A 152 0.28 12.66 4.08
CA ALA A 152 1.32 12.49 3.08
C ALA A 152 2.26 13.69 3.05
N ASP A 153 3.56 13.44 3.26
CA ASP A 153 4.61 14.43 3.08
C ASP A 153 4.94 14.55 1.59
N LEU A 154 4.47 15.64 0.97
CA LEU A 154 4.63 15.91 -0.47
C LEU A 154 6.10 15.93 -0.92
N SER A 155 7.05 16.12 0.00
CA SER A 155 8.49 16.08 -0.32
C SER A 155 9.01 14.66 -0.59
N VAL A 156 8.31 13.62 -0.10
CA VAL A 156 8.71 12.21 -0.29
C VAL A 156 8.62 11.80 -1.76
N CYS A 157 7.64 12.32 -2.50
CA CYS A 157 7.47 12.08 -3.93
C CYS A 157 7.29 13.39 -4.72
N SER A 158 8.25 14.31 -4.57
CA SER A 158 8.18 15.69 -5.08
C SER A 158 7.94 15.80 -6.59
N HIS A 159 8.49 14.89 -7.40
CA HIS A 159 8.35 14.90 -8.86
C HIS A 159 6.95 14.43 -9.35
N SER A 160 6.18 13.78 -8.49
CA SER A 160 4.86 13.25 -8.83
C SER A 160 3.72 14.25 -8.61
N ARG A 161 4.01 15.44 -8.06
CA ARG A 161 3.01 16.42 -7.67
C ARG A 161 3.37 17.79 -8.23
N SER A 162 2.39 18.50 -8.78
CA SER A 162 2.60 19.89 -9.20
C SER A 162 2.97 20.73 -7.97
N ALA A 163 4.18 21.28 -7.96
CA ALA A 163 4.75 21.98 -6.81
C ALA A 163 4.08 23.34 -6.51
N ASN A 164 3.15 23.80 -7.34
CA ASN A 164 2.48 25.07 -7.16
C ASN A 164 0.99 24.90 -7.48
N GLY A 165 0.10 25.34 -6.58
CA GLY A 165 -1.35 25.43 -6.82
C GLY A 165 -1.77 26.41 -7.93
N LYS A 166 -0.83 26.79 -8.81
CA LYS A 166 -1.11 27.44 -10.09
C LYS A 166 -1.24 26.33 -11.14
N ARG A 167 -2.19 26.46 -12.06
CA ARG A 167 -2.30 25.59 -13.24
C ARG A 167 -0.95 25.60 -13.97
N SER A 168 -0.15 24.56 -13.71
CA SER A 168 1.04 24.22 -14.49
C SER A 168 0.56 23.30 -15.60
N ASP A 169 0.97 23.57 -16.83
CA ASP A 169 0.69 22.69 -17.96
C ASP A 169 1.57 21.43 -17.93
N GLU A 170 2.58 21.36 -17.05
CA GLU A 170 3.35 20.14 -16.80
C GLU A 170 2.51 19.15 -15.99
N GLN A 171 2.19 18.02 -16.62
CA GLN A 171 1.51 16.91 -15.99
C GLN A 171 2.38 16.36 -14.85
N PRO A 172 1.83 16.17 -13.63
CA PRO A 172 2.56 15.52 -12.55
C PRO A 172 3.02 14.13 -13.01
N ASN A 173 4.28 13.76 -12.74
CA ASN A 173 4.83 12.45 -13.14
C ASN A 173 4.37 11.31 -12.22
N ALA A 174 3.08 11.31 -11.85
CA ALA A 174 2.45 10.23 -11.13
C ALA A 174 2.00 9.16 -12.12
N LYS A 175 2.32 7.90 -11.84
CA LYS A 175 1.91 6.75 -12.65
C LYS A 175 0.73 5.99 -12.03
N LEU A 176 0.62 6.04 -10.70
CA LEU A 176 -0.49 5.48 -9.94
C LEU A 176 -0.82 6.37 -8.74
N LEU A 177 -2.09 6.77 -8.64
CA LEU A 177 -2.64 7.49 -7.49
C LEU A 177 -3.30 6.49 -6.53
N HIS A 178 -3.08 6.66 -5.23
CA HIS A 178 -3.66 5.82 -4.20
C HIS A 178 -4.47 6.67 -3.22
N MET A 179 -5.79 6.49 -3.20
CA MET A 179 -6.73 7.28 -2.40
C MET A 179 -6.81 6.80 -0.95
N ASN A 180 -5.64 6.62 -0.31
CA ASN A 180 -5.44 5.91 0.96
C ASN A 180 -5.88 6.66 2.22
N ARG A 181 -7.03 7.34 2.17
CA ARG A 181 -7.62 8.07 3.28
C ARG A 181 -8.06 7.12 4.41
N GLU A 182 -7.92 7.57 5.65
CA GLU A 182 -8.38 6.83 6.84
C GLU A 182 -9.91 6.65 6.85
N ASP A 183 -10.65 7.67 6.40
CA ASP A 183 -12.11 7.64 6.27
C ASP A 183 -12.52 7.45 4.81
N LYS A 184 -12.79 6.21 4.42
CA LYS A 184 -13.48 5.86 3.17
C LYS A 184 -14.94 5.58 3.51
N LEU A 185 -15.75 6.62 3.55
CA LEU A 185 -17.20 6.45 3.66
C LEU A 185 -17.71 5.83 2.37
N GLU A 186 -17.84 4.51 2.34
CA GLU A 186 -18.68 3.83 1.35
C GLU A 186 -20.13 4.15 1.72
N TYR A 187 -20.82 4.88 0.86
CA TYR A 187 -22.24 5.18 1.06
C TYR A 187 -23.01 3.85 1.02
N ASN A 188 -23.66 3.47 2.12
CA ASN A 188 -24.53 2.28 2.16
C ASN A 188 -25.87 2.51 1.44
N ASP A 189 -26.10 3.71 0.89
CA ASP A 189 -27.36 4.15 0.29
C ASP A 189 -27.38 4.01 -1.25
N ASP A 190 -26.56 3.12 -1.83
CA ASP A 190 -26.58 2.79 -3.27
C ASP A 190 -27.93 2.23 -3.76
N GLU A 191 -28.90 2.00 -2.87
CA GLU A 191 -30.27 1.67 -3.25
C GLU A 191 -31.11 2.87 -3.77
N ARG A 192 -30.62 4.13 -3.75
CA ARG A 192 -31.41 5.28 -4.26
C ARG A 192 -30.60 6.39 -4.92
N LEU A 193 -29.70 6.07 -5.86
CA LEU A 193 -29.36 7.07 -6.88
C LEU A 193 -30.60 7.26 -7.77
N MET A 194 -31.33 8.35 -7.54
CA MET A 194 -32.48 8.76 -8.33
C MET A 194 -32.02 9.64 -9.49
N ILE A 195 -32.82 9.72 -10.56
CA ILE A 195 -32.58 10.70 -11.65
C ILE A 195 -32.49 12.14 -11.11
N ALA A 196 -33.10 12.42 -9.96
CA ALA A 196 -33.06 13.71 -9.29
C ALA A 196 -31.69 14.05 -8.63
N ASP A 197 -30.80 13.08 -8.46
CA ASP A 197 -29.44 13.30 -7.93
C ASP A 197 -28.46 13.72 -9.04
N VAL A 198 -28.89 13.68 -10.31
CA VAL A 198 -28.16 14.28 -11.42
C VAL A 198 -28.20 15.80 -11.25
N PRO A 199 -27.05 16.49 -11.18
CA PRO A 199 -27.02 17.94 -11.07
C PRO A 199 -27.86 18.57 -12.18
N GLU A 200 -28.79 19.46 -11.82
CA GLU A 200 -29.58 20.19 -12.80
C GLU A 200 -28.64 21.05 -13.66
N THR A 201 -28.81 21.00 -14.98
CA THR A 201 -28.15 21.94 -15.89
C THR A 201 -28.69 23.34 -15.61
N GLU A 202 -27.85 24.24 -15.10
CA GLU A 202 -28.14 25.66 -15.17
C GLU A 202 -28.28 26.06 -16.64
N ASN A 203 -29.46 26.53 -17.04
CA ASN A 203 -29.67 27.12 -18.35
C ASN A 203 -28.91 28.46 -18.41
N VAL A 204 -27.61 28.40 -18.68
CA VAL A 204 -26.85 29.58 -19.06
C VAL A 204 -27.26 29.89 -20.50
N GLY A 205 -28.24 30.79 -20.64
CA GLY A 205 -28.68 31.28 -21.94
C GLY A 205 -27.50 31.89 -22.69
N TRP A 206 -27.13 31.25 -23.80
CA TRP A 206 -26.23 31.80 -24.80
C TRP A 206 -26.98 32.81 -25.68
#